data_AF-A0A7U9XB99-F1
#
_entry.id   AF-A0A7U9XB99-F1
#
_cell.length_a   1.000
_cell.length_b   1.000
_cell.length_c   1.000
_cell.angle_alpha   90.00
_cell.angle_beta   90.00
_cell.angle_gamma   90.00
#
_symmetry.space_group_name_H-M   'P 1'
#
loop_
_entity.id
_entity.type
_entity.pdbx_description
1 polymer ?
#
loop_
_entity_poly.entity_id
_entity_poly.type
_entity_poly.pdbx_seq_one_letter_code
_entity_poly.pdbx_strand_id
1 'polypeptide(L)'
;MRLLEMRGLPVAVLIDFVHRHGGILGPAHPCGEKYMSFTNTKRYYRSPELMKRFDFVEAFNSCEPECSNEGAMKLAQKYKKPGIGGSDAHKLECVSQGYTILPKRVNCETELISLIRQKAPIEAGGTLYDKTTKERIGKASKILAYSFWFYNKSGEIIKRHKRRKKGEVENPIDPIDPIEIPYLQSRQG
;
A
#
# COMPACT_ATOMS: atom_id res chain seq x y z
N MET A 1 -13.56 9.91 10.33
CA MET A 1 -12.09 9.81 10.23
C MET A 1 -11.63 10.23 8.84
N ARG A 2 -10.72 11.21 8.71
CA ARG A 2 -10.15 11.61 7.42
C ARG A 2 -8.83 10.86 7.19
N LEU A 3 -8.85 9.82 6.37
CA LEU A 3 -7.73 8.88 6.20
C LEU A 3 -6.38 9.57 5.92
N LEU A 4 -6.40 10.59 5.07
CA LEU A 4 -5.21 11.30 4.60
C LEU A 4 -4.50 12.13 5.69
N GLU A 5 -5.19 12.40 6.80
CA GLU A 5 -4.64 13.17 7.92
C GLU A 5 -3.90 12.28 8.93
N MET A 6 -3.99 10.96 8.79
CA MET A 6 -3.39 10.00 9.70
C MET A 6 -2.14 9.35 9.12
N ARG A 7 -1.05 9.37 9.87
CA ARG A 7 0.24 8.75 9.50
C ARG A 7 0.58 7.60 10.42
N GLY A 8 1.04 6.49 9.84
CA GLY A 8 1.50 5.31 10.60
C GLY A 8 0.37 4.40 11.08
N LEU A 9 -0.76 4.40 10.38
CA LEU A 9 -1.85 3.45 10.59
C LEU A 9 -1.35 1.99 10.42
N PRO A 10 -1.73 1.07 11.32
CA PRO A 10 -1.51 -0.35 11.07
C PRO A 10 -2.25 -0.79 9.80
N VAL A 11 -1.59 -1.58 8.95
CA VAL A 11 -2.16 -2.04 7.67
C VAL A 11 -3.51 -2.75 7.84
N ALA A 12 -3.69 -3.52 8.92
CA ALA A 12 -4.97 -4.16 9.22
C ALA A 12 -6.11 -3.13 9.41
N VAL A 13 -5.85 -2.06 10.17
CA VAL A 13 -6.81 -0.97 10.41
C VAL A 13 -7.07 -0.19 9.12
N LEU A 14 -6.05 0.00 8.28
CA LEU A 14 -6.22 0.62 6.96
C LEU A 14 -7.15 -0.21 6.08
N ILE A 15 -6.97 -1.54 6.04
CA ILE A 15 -7.86 -2.44 5.29
C ILE A 15 -9.31 -2.30 5.81
N ASP A 16 -9.52 -2.41 7.12
CA ASP A 16 -10.85 -2.30 7.72
C ASP A 16 -11.51 -0.95 7.42
N PHE A 17 -10.73 0.13 7.48
CA PHE A 17 -11.21 1.46 7.14
C PHE A 17 -11.64 1.56 5.67
N VAL A 18 -10.78 1.14 4.74
CA VAL A 18 -11.06 1.21 3.30
C VAL A 18 -12.30 0.39 2.95
N HIS A 19 -12.41 -0.83 3.50
CA HIS A 19 -13.55 -1.72 3.27
C HIS A 19 -14.85 -1.17 3.85
N ARG A 20 -14.83 -0.55 5.05
CA ARG A 20 -16.00 0.13 5.64
C ARG A 20 -16.53 1.26 4.76
N HIS A 21 -15.68 1.91 3.97
CA HIS A 21 -16.06 2.98 3.06
C HIS A 21 -16.28 2.50 1.62
N GLY A 22 -16.38 1.18 1.41
CA GLY A 22 -16.66 0.59 0.10
C GLY A 22 -15.49 0.59 -0.88
N GLY A 23 -14.29 1.00 -0.46
CA GLY A 23 -13.09 0.99 -1.29
C GLY A 23 -12.45 -0.39 -1.44
N ILE A 24 -11.32 -0.42 -2.15
CA ILE A 24 -10.46 -1.59 -2.34
C ILE A 24 -9.01 -1.23 -2.00
N LEU A 25 -8.24 -2.22 -1.58
CA LEU A 25 -6.85 -2.03 -1.20
C LEU A 25 -5.98 -3.21 -1.67
N GLY A 26 -4.83 -2.89 -2.22
CA GLY A 26 -3.79 -3.85 -2.58
C GLY A 26 -2.40 -3.31 -2.24
N PRO A 27 -1.41 -4.17 -2.06
CA PRO A 27 -0.04 -3.74 -1.86
C PRO A 27 0.54 -3.25 -3.20
N ALA A 28 1.04 -2.02 -3.20
CA ALA A 28 1.79 -1.48 -4.33
C ALA A 28 3.17 -2.15 -4.40
N HIS A 29 3.58 -2.52 -5.62
CA HIS A 29 4.85 -3.11 -6.01
C HIS A 29 5.45 -3.98 -4.87
N PRO A 30 4.74 -5.06 -4.48
CA PRO A 30 4.89 -5.70 -3.18
C PRO A 30 6.27 -6.33 -2.96
N CYS A 31 7.00 -6.61 -4.03
CA CYS A 31 8.29 -7.30 -4.07
C CYS A 31 9.48 -6.39 -4.38
N GLY A 32 9.29 -5.07 -4.40
CA GLY A 32 10.34 -4.11 -4.74
C GLY A 32 11.39 -3.93 -3.64
N GLU A 33 11.80 -2.69 -3.38
CA GLU A 33 12.91 -2.42 -2.45
C GLU A 33 12.68 -2.86 -1.00
N LYS A 34 13.79 -3.23 -0.33
CA LYS A 34 13.85 -3.84 1.02
C LYS A 34 13.09 -3.07 2.11
N TYR A 35 13.00 -1.74 2.02
CA TYR A 35 12.36 -0.90 3.04
C TYR A 35 11.10 -0.19 2.56
N MET A 36 10.70 -0.41 1.31
CA MET A 36 9.55 0.25 0.69
C MET A 36 8.45 -0.73 0.25
N SER A 37 8.73 -2.04 0.31
CA SER A 37 7.83 -3.06 -0.22
C SER A 37 7.28 -3.96 0.86
N PHE A 38 6.00 -4.31 0.72
CA PHE A 38 5.25 -5.02 1.75
C PHE A 38 5.89 -6.37 2.13
N THR A 39 6.39 -7.13 1.14
CA THR A 39 6.95 -8.48 1.35
C THR A 39 8.27 -8.47 2.12
N ASN A 40 9.00 -7.34 2.11
CA ASN A 40 10.24 -7.19 2.85
C ASN A 40 10.00 -6.73 4.30
N THR A 41 8.74 -6.52 4.72
CA THR A 41 8.42 -6.11 6.08
C THR A 41 8.35 -7.29 7.05
N LYS A 42 8.74 -7.07 8.31
CA LYS A 42 8.52 -8.04 9.40
C LYS A 42 7.05 -8.46 9.53
N ARG A 43 6.11 -7.59 9.14
CA ARG A 43 4.68 -7.86 9.24
C ARG A 43 4.23 -8.93 8.24
N TYR A 44 4.78 -8.94 7.03
CA TYR A 44 4.51 -9.99 6.06
C TYR A 44 4.94 -11.36 6.60
N TYR A 45 6.17 -11.48 7.12
CA TYR A 45 6.67 -12.73 7.69
C TYR A 45 5.89 -13.20 8.93
N ARG A 46 5.46 -12.26 9.80
CA ARG A 46 4.71 -12.59 11.02
C ARG A 46 3.22 -12.87 10.77
N SER A 47 2.66 -12.33 9.70
CA SER A 47 1.22 -12.41 9.44
C SER A 47 0.96 -12.48 7.93
N PRO A 48 1.41 -13.56 7.26
CA PRO A 48 1.22 -13.72 5.81
C PRO A 48 -0.26 -13.80 5.42
N GLU A 49 -1.12 -14.14 6.37
CA GLU A 49 -2.58 -14.11 6.26
C GLU A 49 -3.14 -12.73 5.91
N LEU A 50 -2.41 -11.65 6.22
CA LEU A 50 -2.81 -10.29 5.86
C LEU A 50 -2.96 -10.12 4.33
N MET A 51 -2.19 -10.87 3.54
CA MET A 51 -2.35 -10.89 2.08
C MET A 51 -3.73 -11.35 1.62
N LYS A 52 -4.39 -12.24 2.39
CA LYS A 52 -5.74 -12.71 2.07
C LYS A 52 -6.78 -11.60 2.20
N ARG A 53 -6.49 -10.56 2.99
CA ARG A 53 -7.39 -9.43 3.22
C ARG A 53 -7.30 -8.34 2.15
N PHE A 54 -6.27 -8.33 1.32
CA PHE A 54 -6.19 -7.41 0.18
C PHE A 54 -7.14 -7.84 -0.96
N ASP A 55 -7.62 -6.88 -1.74
CA ASP A 55 -8.54 -7.13 -2.85
C ASP A 55 -7.80 -7.55 -4.12
N PHE A 56 -6.63 -6.95 -4.35
CA PHE A 56 -5.78 -7.18 -5.52
C PHE A 56 -4.29 -7.12 -5.12
N VAL A 57 -3.40 -7.43 -6.07
CA VAL A 57 -1.94 -7.28 -5.94
C VAL A 57 -1.44 -6.52 -7.16
N GLU A 58 -0.58 -5.51 -6.98
CA GLU A 58 0.14 -4.92 -8.12
C GLU A 58 1.17 -5.94 -8.61
N ALA A 59 0.85 -6.61 -9.71
CA ALA A 59 1.63 -7.69 -10.30
C ALA A 59 2.66 -7.19 -11.32
N PHE A 60 2.46 -5.98 -11.86
CA PHE A 60 3.41 -5.32 -12.76
C PHE A 60 3.59 -3.85 -12.38
N ASN A 61 4.84 -3.44 -12.21
CA ASN A 61 5.21 -2.04 -12.05
C ASN A 61 6.39 -1.71 -12.98
N SER A 62 6.25 -0.64 -13.78
CA SER A 62 7.30 -0.24 -14.74
C SER A 62 8.60 0.18 -14.09
N CYS A 63 8.56 0.75 -12.88
CA CYS A 63 9.75 1.23 -12.17
C CYS A 63 10.44 0.14 -11.34
N GLU A 64 9.91 -1.08 -11.32
CA GLU A 64 10.50 -2.23 -10.61
C GLU A 64 11.15 -3.21 -11.58
N PRO A 65 12.21 -3.93 -11.16
CA PRO A 65 12.88 -4.90 -12.01
C PRO A 65 11.99 -6.11 -12.29
N GLU A 66 12.27 -6.81 -13.38
CA GLU A 66 11.53 -8.01 -13.81
C GLU A 66 11.37 -9.06 -12.69
N CYS A 67 12.43 -9.33 -11.93
CA CYS A 67 12.38 -10.29 -10.81
C CYS A 67 11.40 -9.90 -9.69
N SER A 68 11.18 -8.59 -9.50
CA SER A 68 10.19 -8.06 -8.55
C SER A 68 8.77 -8.31 -9.08
N ASN A 69 8.53 -8.01 -10.36
CA ASN A 69 7.26 -8.25 -11.03
C ASN A 69 6.92 -9.76 -11.07
N GLU A 70 7.88 -10.62 -11.36
CA GLU A 70 7.70 -12.08 -11.25
C GLU A 70 7.29 -12.51 -9.84
N GLY A 71 7.95 -11.97 -8.81
CA GLY A 71 7.61 -12.24 -7.42
C GLY A 71 6.19 -11.79 -7.08
N ALA A 72 5.78 -10.61 -7.57
CA ALA A 72 4.45 -10.06 -7.38
C ALA A 72 3.37 -10.90 -8.09
N MET A 73 3.65 -11.36 -9.31
CA MET A 73 2.79 -12.29 -10.05
C MET A 73 2.62 -13.62 -9.30
N LYS A 74 3.72 -14.19 -8.80
CA LYS A 74 3.68 -15.42 -7.96
C LYS A 74 2.82 -15.21 -6.70
N LEU A 75 2.84 -14.02 -6.09
CA LEU A 75 1.97 -13.68 -4.96
C LEU A 75 0.50 -13.59 -5.37
N ALA A 76 0.19 -12.90 -6.46
CA ALA A 76 -1.18 -12.79 -6.98
C ALA A 76 -1.78 -14.18 -7.24
N GLN A 77 -1.01 -15.07 -7.88
CA GLN A 77 -1.39 -16.46 -8.12
C GLN A 77 -1.57 -17.25 -6.82
N LYS A 78 -0.60 -17.19 -5.91
CA LYS A 78 -0.63 -17.90 -4.62
C LYS A 78 -1.87 -17.56 -3.79
N TYR A 79 -2.25 -16.29 -3.75
CA TYR A 79 -3.39 -15.81 -2.97
C TYR A 79 -4.70 -15.71 -3.77
N LYS A 80 -4.70 -16.13 -5.04
CA LYS A 80 -5.84 -16.06 -5.97
C LYS A 80 -6.48 -14.66 -5.96
N LYS A 81 -5.63 -13.65 -6.15
CA LYS A 81 -5.99 -12.23 -6.21
C LYS A 81 -5.79 -11.72 -7.64
N PRO A 82 -6.62 -10.80 -8.14
CA PRO A 82 -6.36 -10.10 -9.39
C PRO A 82 -5.00 -9.41 -9.36
N GLY A 83 -4.24 -9.57 -10.44
CA GLY A 83 -2.99 -8.85 -10.67
C GLY A 83 -3.29 -7.58 -11.45
N ILE A 84 -2.91 -6.41 -10.90
CA ILE A 84 -3.00 -5.13 -11.61
C ILE A 84 -1.62 -4.65 -12.03
N GLY A 85 -1.57 -3.82 -13.06
CA GLY A 85 -0.36 -3.18 -13.56
C GLY A 85 -0.43 -1.66 -13.49
N GLY A 86 0.68 -1.03 -13.10
CA GLY A 86 0.83 0.41 -13.01
C GLY A 86 2.19 0.89 -13.48
N SER A 87 2.27 2.15 -13.93
CA SER A 87 3.55 2.74 -14.33
C SER A 87 4.35 3.33 -13.16
N ASP A 88 3.69 3.71 -12.07
CA ASP A 88 4.26 4.52 -10.98
C ASP A 88 5.00 5.77 -11.50
N ALA A 89 4.35 6.44 -12.45
CA ALA A 89 4.96 7.53 -13.20
C ALA A 89 5.22 8.77 -12.33
N HIS A 90 6.50 9.02 -12.06
CA HIS A 90 7.02 10.26 -11.47
C HIS A 90 7.61 11.23 -12.52
N LYS A 91 7.61 10.81 -13.79
CA LYS A 91 8.05 11.59 -14.96
C LYS A 91 7.13 11.33 -16.14
N LEU A 92 7.00 12.30 -17.03
CA LEU A 92 6.14 12.21 -18.23
C LEU A 92 6.47 11.00 -19.10
N GLU A 93 7.75 10.68 -19.28
CA GLU A 93 8.21 9.53 -20.07
C GLU A 93 7.81 8.16 -19.48
N CYS A 94 7.43 8.10 -18.21
CA CYS A 94 6.97 6.88 -17.56
C CYS A 94 5.45 6.70 -17.65
N VAL A 95 4.70 7.72 -18.10
CA VAL A 95 3.25 7.63 -18.25
C VAL A 95 2.90 6.53 -19.25
N SER A 96 1.89 5.72 -18.91
CA SER A 96 1.38 4.60 -19.71
C SER A 96 2.36 3.43 -19.94
N GLN A 97 3.55 3.44 -19.34
CA GLN A 97 4.48 2.33 -19.46
C GLN A 97 4.00 1.06 -18.74
N GLY A 98 3.11 1.18 -17.77
CA GLY A 98 2.49 0.05 -17.08
C GLY A 98 0.99 0.23 -17.08
N TYR A 99 0.25 -0.85 -17.36
CA TYR A 99 -1.19 -0.81 -17.55
C TYR A 99 -1.88 -2.08 -17.08
N THR A 100 -3.19 -1.96 -16.92
CA THR A 100 -4.10 -3.05 -16.56
C THR A 100 -5.13 -3.21 -17.69
N ILE A 101 -5.23 -4.41 -18.27
CA ILE A 101 -6.24 -4.75 -19.27
C ILE A 101 -7.47 -5.29 -18.53
N LEU A 102 -8.60 -4.63 -18.71
CA LEU A 102 -9.88 -5.03 -18.13
C LEU A 102 -10.66 -5.87 -19.16
N PRO A 103 -11.38 -6.92 -18.73
CA PRO A 103 -12.12 -7.81 -19.65
C PRO A 103 -13.33 -7.14 -20.30
N LYS A 104 -13.75 -5.97 -19.78
CA LYS A 104 -14.82 -5.15 -20.34
C LYS A 104 -14.52 -3.67 -20.11
N ARG A 105 -15.16 -2.82 -20.91
CA ARG A 105 -15.13 -1.38 -20.70
C ARG A 105 -15.77 -1.02 -19.36
N VAL A 106 -15.10 -0.16 -18.62
CA VAL A 106 -15.55 0.39 -17.35
C VAL A 106 -15.75 1.89 -17.51
N ASN A 107 -16.89 2.41 -17.04
CA ASN A 107 -17.23 3.82 -17.17
C ASN A 107 -17.23 4.57 -15.82
N CYS A 108 -17.17 3.85 -14.70
CA CYS A 108 -17.10 4.47 -13.36
C CYS A 108 -16.28 3.63 -12.37
N GLU A 109 -15.93 4.24 -11.24
CA GLU A 109 -15.11 3.64 -10.18
C GLU A 109 -15.80 2.42 -9.54
N THR A 110 -17.12 2.47 -9.37
CA THR A 110 -17.91 1.38 -8.78
C THR A 110 -17.86 0.11 -9.64
N GLU A 111 -17.87 0.24 -10.96
CA GLU A 111 -17.71 -0.88 -11.89
C GLU A 111 -16.30 -1.49 -11.79
N LEU A 112 -15.26 -0.66 -11.67
CA LEU A 112 -13.89 -1.13 -11.47
C LEU A 112 -13.74 -1.90 -10.14
N ILE A 113 -14.26 -1.35 -9.05
CA ILE A 113 -14.27 -1.98 -7.73
C ILE A 113 -14.99 -3.34 -7.79
N SER A 114 -16.13 -3.39 -8.49
CA SER A 114 -16.91 -4.61 -8.66
C SER A 114 -16.15 -5.68 -9.44
N LEU A 115 -15.46 -5.32 -10.52
CA LEU A 115 -14.63 -6.24 -11.30
C LEU A 115 -13.52 -6.87 -10.45
N ILE A 116 -12.84 -6.05 -9.64
CA ILE A 116 -11.75 -6.52 -8.79
C ILE A 116 -12.29 -7.46 -7.70
N ARG A 117 -13.41 -7.11 -7.05
CA ARG A 117 -14.04 -7.97 -6.04
C ARG A 117 -14.56 -9.29 -6.60
N GLN A 118 -15.08 -9.27 -7.83
CA GLN A 118 -15.53 -10.47 -8.56
C GLN A 118 -14.37 -11.34 -9.05
N LYS A 119 -13.12 -10.88 -8.89
CA LYS A 119 -11.92 -11.54 -9.39
C LYS A 119 -11.99 -11.83 -10.89
N ALA A 120 -12.47 -10.83 -11.64
CA ALA A 120 -12.52 -10.92 -13.09
C ALA A 120 -11.11 -11.21 -13.67
N PRO A 121 -11.02 -11.86 -14.85
CA PRO A 121 -9.74 -12.13 -15.51
C PRO A 121 -9.15 -10.80 -16.00
N ILE A 122 -8.32 -10.20 -15.16
CA ILE A 122 -7.61 -8.96 -15.40
C ILE A 122 -6.16 -9.32 -15.71
N GLU A 123 -5.60 -8.65 -16.72
CA GLU A 123 -4.21 -8.82 -17.11
C GLU A 123 -3.41 -7.55 -16.79
N ALA A 124 -2.15 -7.73 -16.39
CA ALA A 124 -1.23 -6.65 -16.09
C ALA A 124 -0.04 -6.75 -17.06
N GLY A 125 0.38 -5.61 -17.61
CA GLY A 125 1.46 -5.57 -18.59
C GLY A 125 2.07 -4.20 -18.73
N GLY A 126 3.09 -4.11 -19.59
CA GLY A 126 3.80 -2.88 -19.83
C GLY A 126 5.24 -3.07 -20.29
N THR A 127 5.96 -1.96 -20.29
CA THR A 127 7.40 -1.86 -20.54
C THR A 127 8.09 -1.43 -19.24
N LEU A 128 9.24 -2.03 -18.97
CA LEU A 128 10.08 -1.60 -17.86
C LEU A 128 10.68 -0.23 -18.16
N TYR A 129 10.78 0.60 -17.11
CA TYR A 129 11.45 1.88 -17.13
C TYR A 129 12.86 1.70 -16.57
N ASP A 130 13.83 1.77 -17.46
CA ASP A 130 15.26 1.50 -17.28
C ASP A 130 16.09 2.77 -16.96
N LYS A 131 15.40 3.88 -16.66
CA LYS A 131 16.01 5.18 -16.29
C LYS A 131 15.69 5.58 -14.86
N THR A 132 15.43 4.60 -13.99
CA THR A 132 15.17 4.89 -12.57
C THR A 132 16.39 5.53 -11.91
N THR A 133 16.16 6.41 -10.93
CA THR A 133 17.23 7.02 -10.13
C THR A 133 18.11 5.95 -9.47
N LYS A 134 17.53 4.78 -9.18
CA LYS A 134 18.19 3.60 -8.65
C LYS A 134 19.26 3.04 -9.59
N GLU A 135 18.91 2.82 -10.85
CA GLU A 135 19.86 2.30 -11.85
C GLU A 135 20.98 3.31 -12.13
N ARG A 136 20.65 4.61 -12.16
CA ARG A 136 21.64 5.67 -12.35
C ARG A 136 22.65 5.78 -11.20
N ILE A 137 22.24 5.50 -9.97
CA ILE A 137 23.09 5.62 -8.76
C ILE A 137 23.83 4.30 -8.45
N GLY A 138 23.33 3.16 -8.93
CA GLY A 138 23.98 1.86 -8.74
C GLY A 138 24.06 1.45 -7.26
N LYS A 139 25.19 0.87 -6.81
CA LYS A 139 25.35 0.34 -5.44
C LYS A 139 25.16 1.39 -4.33
N ALA A 140 25.36 2.68 -4.62
CA ALA A 140 25.15 3.77 -3.67
C ALA A 140 23.66 4.00 -3.31
N SER A 141 22.73 3.48 -4.13
CA SER A 141 21.28 3.51 -3.82
C SER A 141 20.95 2.81 -2.51
N LYS A 142 21.72 1.78 -2.13
CA LYS A 142 21.57 1.09 -0.84
C LYS A 142 21.78 2.05 0.32
N ILE A 143 22.79 2.92 0.25
CA ILE A 143 23.07 3.90 1.31
C ILE A 143 21.86 4.81 1.49
N LEU A 144 21.28 5.31 0.38
CA LEU A 144 20.07 6.13 0.42
C LEU A 144 18.90 5.38 1.06
N ALA A 145 18.65 4.13 0.68
CA ALA A 145 17.59 3.31 1.27
C ALA A 145 17.78 3.08 2.77
N TYR A 146 19.01 2.81 3.24
CA TYR A 146 19.31 2.65 4.67
C TYR A 146 19.18 3.98 5.43
N SER A 147 19.66 5.08 4.87
CA SER A 147 19.53 6.42 5.48
C SER A 147 18.06 6.82 5.61
N PHE A 148 17.26 6.57 4.58
CA PHE A 148 15.82 6.81 4.61
C PHE A 148 15.11 5.94 5.64
N TRP A 149 15.47 4.66 5.73
CA TRP A 149 14.95 3.77 6.77
C TRP A 149 15.28 4.28 8.17
N PHE A 150 16.53 4.67 8.42
CA PHE A 150 16.95 5.19 9.73
C PHE A 150 16.20 6.47 10.10
N TYR A 151 16.09 7.42 9.16
CA TYR A 151 15.31 8.64 9.32
C TYR A 151 13.86 8.33 9.72
N ASN A 152 13.18 7.46 8.96
CA ASN A 152 11.80 7.09 9.23
C ASN A 152 11.66 6.35 10.56
N LYS A 153 12.60 5.47 10.89
CA LYS A 153 12.53 4.66 12.11
C LYS A 153 12.70 5.52 13.35
N SER A 154 13.67 6.42 13.36
CA SER A 154 13.90 7.37 14.44
C SER A 154 12.71 8.33 14.60
N GLY A 155 12.18 8.85 13.49
CA GLY A 155 10.99 9.70 13.50
C GLY A 155 9.72 8.98 14.00
N GLU A 156 9.57 7.69 13.68
CA GLU A 156 8.48 6.85 14.19
C GLU A 156 8.57 6.69 15.71
N ILE A 157 9.75 6.36 16.25
CA ILE A 157 9.95 6.20 17.70
C ILE A 157 9.60 7.49 18.44
N ILE A 158 10.11 8.64 17.98
CA ILE A 158 9.86 9.95 18.61
C ILE A 158 8.37 10.29 18.60
N LYS A 159 7.66 10.00 17.50
CA LYS A 159 6.25 10.41 17.31
C LYS A 159 5.25 9.34 17.75
N ARG A 160 5.68 8.13 18.10
CA ARG A 160 4.81 6.97 18.37
C ARG A 160 3.76 7.26 19.44
N HIS A 161 4.20 7.78 20.58
CA HIS A 161 3.31 8.06 21.71
C HIS A 161 2.21 9.05 21.34
N LYS A 162 2.60 10.19 20.75
CA LYS A 162 1.67 11.23 20.30
C LYS A 162 0.69 10.72 19.24
N ARG A 163 1.14 9.88 18.30
CA ARG A 163 0.28 9.27 17.28
C ARG A 163 -0.73 8.29 17.88
N ARG A 164 -0.31 7.48 18.86
CA ARG A 164 -1.22 6.51 19.50
C ARG A 164 -2.32 7.21 20.29
N LYS A 165 -1.97 8.20 21.11
CA LYS A 165 -2.95 9.05 21.82
C LYS A 165 -3.94 9.72 20.86
N LYS A 166 -3.44 10.29 19.75
CA LYS A 166 -4.30 10.91 18.72
C LYS A 166 -5.25 9.89 18.10
N GLY A 167 -4.75 8.69 17.79
CA GLY A 167 -5.56 7.60 17.21
C GLY A 167 -6.65 7.09 18.15
N GLU A 168 -6.38 6.98 19.45
CA GLU A 168 -7.37 6.58 20.46
C GLU A 168 -8.55 7.57 20.55
N VAL A 169 -8.29 8.87 20.39
CA VAL A 169 -9.33 9.91 20.40
C VAL A 169 -10.10 10.00 19.08
N GLU A 170 -9.39 9.95 17.95
CA GLU A 170 -10.03 10.11 16.63
C GLU A 170 -10.72 8.84 16.13
N ASN A 171 -10.33 7.66 16.63
CA ASN A 171 -10.90 6.35 16.28
C ASN A 171 -10.99 5.45 17.51
N PRO A 172 -11.96 5.69 18.37
CA PRO A 172 -12.24 4.74 19.43
C PRO A 172 -12.66 3.39 18.85
N ILE A 173 -12.28 2.33 19.55
CA ILE A 173 -12.63 0.95 19.18
C ILE A 173 -14.14 0.73 19.40
N ASP A 174 -14.68 1.38 20.43
CA ASP A 174 -16.09 1.36 20.80
C ASP A 174 -16.76 2.69 20.42
N PRO A 175 -18.08 2.72 20.19
CA PRO A 175 -18.81 3.98 20.05
C PRO A 175 -18.61 4.81 21.33
N ILE A 176 -17.97 5.97 21.22
CA ILE A 176 -17.89 6.92 22.33
C ILE A 176 -19.25 7.62 22.45
N ASP A 177 -19.84 7.59 23.65
CA ASP A 177 -20.98 8.44 23.98
C ASP A 177 -20.54 9.92 23.87
N PRO A 178 -21.28 10.80 23.15
CA PRO A 178 -20.96 12.22 23.04
C PRO A 178 -20.64 12.92 24.38
N ILE A 179 -21.20 12.43 25.49
CA ILE A 179 -20.97 12.94 26.85
C ILE A 179 -19.53 12.68 27.32
N GLU A 180 -18.86 11.62 26.84
CA GLU A 180 -17.51 11.24 27.26
C GLU A 180 -16.39 12.02 26.53
N ILE A 181 -16.71 12.68 25.41
CA ILE A 181 -15.73 13.40 24.56
C ILE A 181 -14.92 14.46 25.33
N PRO A 182 -15.51 15.32 26.19
CA PRO A 182 -14.77 16.33 26.94
C PRO A 182 -13.76 15.72 27.94
N TYR A 183 -14.07 14.54 28.49
CA TYR A 183 -13.23 13.86 29.49
C TYR A 183 -12.02 13.16 28.86
N LEU A 184 -12.07 12.84 27.57
CA LEU A 184 -10.92 12.33 26.81
C LEU A 184 -9.90 13.42 26.49
N GLN A 185 -10.36 14.66 26.33
CA GLN A 185 -9.49 15.82 26.06
C GLN A 185 -8.75 16.28 27.33
N SER A 186 -9.38 16.19 28.51
CA SER A 186 -8.78 16.60 29.79
C SER A 186 -7.71 15.64 30.32
N ARG A 187 -7.74 14.35 29.94
CA ARG A 187 -6.69 13.35 30.24
C ARG A 187 -5.34 13.59 29.52
N GLN A 188 -5.25 14.66 28.72
CA GLN A 188 -4.05 15.00 27.95
C GLN A 188 -3.17 16.08 28.57
N GLY A 189 -3.58 16.67 29.71
CA GLY A 189 -2.75 17.55 30.55
C GLY A 189 -1.61 16.81 31.23
#